data_AF-A0A7L4E8G4-F1
#
_entry.id   AF-A0A7L4E8G4-F1
#
_cell.length_a   1.000
_cell.length_b   1.000
_cell.length_c   1.000
_cell.angle_alpha   90.00
_cell.angle_beta   90.00
_cell.angle_gamma   90.00
#
_symmetry.space_group_name_H-M   'P 1'
#
loop_
_entity.id
_entity.type
_entity.pdbx_description
1 polymer ?
#
loop_
_entity_poly.entity_id
_entity_poly.type
_entity_poly.pdbx_seq_one_letter_code
_entity_poly.pdbx_strand_id
1 'polypeptide(L)'
;FPLFWFNMPAILKGWMDRVLVQGFAYDLSKAYDAGLLQDKLSLFSFTTGGSQEMYSKEGIGGDIRYVLWPMQHGIMHFCGVKVLEPHICYAPENVSEDKRKEMLTAWTQRLKTLWKEEPIDCSPEWYFK
;
A
#
# COMPACT_ATOMS: atom_id res chain seq x y z
N PHE A 1 2.86 2.47 -8.11
CA PHE A 1 3.26 3.89 -8.29
C PHE A 1 4.68 4.09 -7.74
N PRO A 2 5.47 5.08 -8.17
CA PRO A 2 6.72 5.42 -7.47
C PRO A 2 6.41 6.17 -6.17
N LEU A 3 7.10 5.84 -5.09
CA LEU A 3 6.96 6.54 -3.80
C LEU A 3 7.53 7.96 -3.92
N PHE A 4 6.67 8.96 -3.80
CA PHE A 4 7.02 10.37 -3.87
C PHE A 4 6.82 10.99 -2.48
N TRP A 5 7.89 11.49 -1.87
CA TRP A 5 7.83 12.15 -0.55
C TRP A 5 7.08 11.33 0.50
N PHE A 6 7.45 10.05 0.65
CA PHE A 6 6.82 9.14 1.63
C PHE A 6 5.29 9.02 1.41
N ASN A 7 4.85 9.15 0.16
CA ASN A 7 3.45 9.05 -0.21
C ASN A 7 3.30 8.64 -1.69
N MET A 8 2.07 8.57 -2.17
CA MET A 8 1.77 8.43 -3.59
C MET A 8 2.02 9.74 -4.37
N PRO A 9 2.22 9.66 -5.71
CA PRO A 9 2.29 10.85 -6.55
C PRO A 9 1.02 11.69 -6.46
N ALA A 10 1.16 13.02 -6.58
CA ALA A 10 0.05 13.97 -6.44
C ALA A 10 -1.15 13.66 -7.35
N ILE A 11 -0.90 13.15 -8.56
CA ILE A 11 -1.97 12.73 -9.48
C ILE A 11 -2.81 11.57 -8.91
N LEU A 12 -2.19 10.61 -8.22
CA LEU A 12 -2.91 9.52 -7.57
C LEU A 12 -3.63 10.01 -6.32
N LYS A 13 -2.99 10.88 -5.52
CA LYS A 13 -3.65 11.50 -4.36
C LYS A 13 -4.88 12.31 -4.78
N GLY A 14 -4.77 13.10 -5.86
CA GLY A 14 -5.88 13.86 -6.43
C GLY A 14 -6.98 12.96 -7.01
N TRP A 15 -6.66 11.77 -7.50
CA TRP A 15 -7.68 10.77 -7.86
C TRP A 15 -8.44 10.29 -6.63
N MET A 16 -7.72 9.93 -5.55
CA MET A 16 -8.36 9.51 -4.30
C MET A 16 -9.29 10.60 -3.75
N ASP A 17 -8.83 11.85 -3.71
CA ASP A 17 -9.60 12.99 -3.18
C ASP A 17 -10.88 13.29 -3.98
N ARG A 18 -10.85 13.07 -5.30
CA ARG A 18 -11.97 13.38 -6.18
C ARG A 18 -12.95 12.23 -6.37
N VAL A 19 -12.50 10.99 -6.15
CA VAL A 19 -13.30 9.78 -6.40
C VAL A 19 -13.85 9.18 -5.10
N LEU A 20 -13.08 9.19 -4.01
CA LEU A 20 -13.48 8.60 -2.73
C LEU A 20 -14.32 9.60 -1.90
N VAL A 21 -15.47 9.98 -2.44
CA VAL A 21 -16.38 10.97 -1.83
C VAL A 21 -17.40 10.31 -0.89
N GLN A 22 -17.94 11.11 0.04
CA GLN A 22 -18.99 10.66 0.96
C GLN A 22 -20.25 10.20 0.18
N GLY A 23 -20.92 9.16 0.68
CA GLY A 23 -22.09 8.56 0.06
C GLY A 23 -21.76 7.58 -1.08
N PHE A 24 -20.52 7.58 -1.57
CA PHE A 24 -20.01 6.58 -2.49
C PHE A 24 -18.98 5.65 -1.81
N ALA A 25 -17.88 6.22 -1.31
CA ALA A 25 -16.77 5.43 -0.76
C ALA A 25 -16.84 5.28 0.76
N TYR A 26 -17.35 6.29 1.47
CA TYR A 26 -17.51 6.27 2.92
C TYR A 26 -18.77 7.01 3.36
N ASP A 27 -19.19 6.78 4.60
CA ASP A 27 -20.09 7.65 5.33
C ASP A 27 -19.59 7.78 6.77
N LEU A 28 -19.80 8.92 7.45
CA LEU A 28 -19.31 9.09 8.83
C LEU A 28 -19.99 8.13 9.82
N SER A 29 -21.19 7.63 9.49
CA SER A 29 -21.86 6.58 10.27
C SER A 29 -21.32 5.17 9.97
N LYS A 30 -20.54 5.01 8.90
CA LYS A 30 -20.05 3.73 8.35
C LYS A 30 -18.64 3.89 7.80
N ALA A 31 -17.67 3.79 8.70
CA ALA A 31 -16.23 3.85 8.42
C ALA A 31 -15.55 2.53 8.77
N TYR A 32 -14.32 2.35 8.31
CA TYR A 32 -13.52 1.16 8.58
C TYR A 32 -14.24 -0.10 8.13
N ASP A 33 -14.29 -1.16 8.93
CA ASP A 33 -14.89 -2.45 8.55
C ASP A 33 -16.34 -2.35 8.08
N ALA A 34 -17.07 -1.29 8.44
CA ALA A 34 -18.44 -1.03 8.00
C ALA A 34 -18.54 -0.10 6.77
N GLY A 35 -17.41 0.29 6.19
CA GLY A 35 -17.31 1.24 5.08
C GLY A 35 -18.03 0.78 3.82
N LEU A 36 -18.37 1.73 2.96
CA LEU A 36 -19.24 1.48 1.80
C LEU A 36 -18.58 0.59 0.73
N LEU A 37 -17.26 0.39 0.79
CA LEU A 37 -16.48 -0.46 -0.12
C LEU A 37 -15.97 -1.76 0.54
N GLN A 38 -16.60 -2.22 1.63
CA GLN A 38 -16.19 -3.38 2.44
C GLN A 38 -15.96 -4.72 1.69
N ASP A 39 -16.61 -4.89 0.54
CA ASP A 39 -16.49 -6.11 -0.27
C ASP A 39 -15.34 -6.05 -1.29
N LYS A 40 -14.53 -5.00 -1.26
CA LYS A 40 -13.41 -4.82 -2.20
C LYS A 40 -12.07 -5.11 -1.56
N LEU A 41 -11.14 -5.56 -2.39
CA LEU A 41 -9.72 -5.68 -2.08
C LEU A 41 -8.94 -4.50 -2.65
N SER A 42 -7.87 -4.09 -1.97
CA SER A 42 -6.85 -3.21 -2.54
C SER A 42 -5.46 -3.77 -2.32
N LEU A 43 -4.55 -3.48 -3.24
CA LEU A 43 -3.13 -3.79 -3.13
C LEU A 43 -2.32 -2.60 -3.58
N PHE A 44 -1.30 -2.26 -2.79
CA PHE A 44 -0.37 -1.20 -3.11
C PHE A 44 0.87 -1.80 -3.75
N SER A 45 1.04 -1.60 -5.06
CA SER A 45 2.25 -1.99 -5.78
C SER A 45 3.07 -0.76 -6.05
N PHE A 46 4.22 -0.60 -5.39
CA PHE A 46 5.04 0.60 -5.52
C PHE A 46 6.54 0.35 -5.54
N THR A 47 7.27 1.33 -6.03
CA THR A 47 8.74 1.33 -6.08
C THR A 47 9.29 2.46 -5.21
N THR A 48 10.48 2.29 -4.66
CA THR A 48 11.17 3.32 -3.87
C THR A 48 12.49 3.71 -4.52
N GLY A 49 12.99 4.91 -4.23
CA GLY A 49 14.38 5.26 -4.52
C GLY A 49 15.36 4.64 -3.52
N GLY A 50 14.98 4.60 -2.23
CA GLY A 50 15.77 4.02 -1.14
C GLY A 50 15.73 2.50 -1.11
N SER A 51 16.79 1.88 -0.56
CA SER A 51 16.88 0.42 -0.38
C SER A 51 15.95 -0.09 0.72
N GLN A 52 15.82 -1.40 0.85
CA GLN A 52 15.00 -2.01 1.89
C GLN A 52 15.55 -1.68 3.29
N GLU A 53 16.87 -1.64 3.45
CA GLU A 53 17.55 -1.34 4.72
C GLU A 53 17.26 0.09 5.18
N MET A 54 17.17 1.05 4.25
CA MET A 54 16.79 2.43 4.56
C MET A 54 15.40 2.51 5.20
N TYR A 55 14.49 1.61 4.81
CA TYR A 55 13.11 1.55 5.31
C TYR A 55 12.88 0.43 6.35
N SER A 56 13.93 0.04 7.06
CA SER A 56 13.83 -0.82 8.25
C SER A 56 13.51 0.01 9.50
N LYS A 57 13.17 -0.65 10.61
CA LYS A 57 12.91 0.03 11.91
C LYS A 57 14.12 0.83 12.40
N GLU A 58 15.32 0.33 12.09
CA GLU A 58 16.60 0.94 12.44
C GLU A 58 17.14 1.85 11.32
N GLY A 59 16.50 1.82 10.14
CA GLY A 59 16.90 2.58 8.97
C GLY A 59 16.59 4.06 9.10
N ILE A 60 17.36 4.89 8.40
CA ILE A 60 17.21 6.35 8.44
C ILE A 60 15.84 6.86 7.95
N GLY A 61 15.14 6.06 7.14
CA GLY A 61 13.79 6.36 6.66
C GLY A 61 12.69 5.89 7.62
N GLY A 62 13.03 5.10 8.64
CA GLY A 62 12.09 4.37 9.48
C GLY A 62 11.37 3.25 8.74
N ASP A 63 10.61 2.44 9.49
CA ASP A 63 9.90 1.29 8.93
C ASP A 63 8.95 1.73 7.79
N ILE A 64 9.03 1.04 6.64
CA ILE A 64 8.13 1.28 5.51
C ILE A 64 6.65 1.25 5.91
N ARG A 65 6.29 0.48 6.94
CA ARG A 65 4.93 0.39 7.45
C ARG A 65 4.43 1.73 8.00
N TYR A 66 5.29 2.56 8.56
CA TYR A 66 4.90 3.90 9.02
C TYR A 66 4.39 4.76 7.86
N VAL A 67 5.03 4.62 6.70
CA VAL A 67 4.66 5.30 5.46
C VAL A 67 3.33 4.81 4.92
N LEU A 68 3.03 3.52 5.11
CA LEU A 68 1.82 2.90 4.60
C LEU A 68 0.57 3.24 5.41
N TRP A 69 0.70 3.50 6.71
CA TRP A 69 -0.43 3.80 7.61
C TRP A 69 -1.42 4.84 7.04
N PRO A 70 -1.02 6.08 6.68
CA PRO A 70 -1.98 7.08 6.23
C PRO A 70 -2.70 6.67 4.93
N MET A 71 -2.08 5.83 4.09
CA MET A 71 -2.67 5.44 2.82
C MET A 71 -3.54 4.18 2.93
N GLN A 72 -3.03 3.14 3.59
CA GLN A 72 -3.74 1.87 3.74
C GLN A 72 -4.84 1.98 4.80
N HIS A 73 -4.51 2.45 6.01
CA HIS A 73 -5.50 2.60 7.07
C HIS A 73 -6.36 3.86 6.86
N GLY A 74 -5.72 5.01 6.64
CA GLY A 74 -6.40 6.31 6.59
C GLY A 74 -7.27 6.55 5.36
N ILE A 75 -6.99 5.89 4.22
CA ILE A 75 -7.77 6.06 2.99
C ILE A 75 -8.54 4.80 2.64
N MET A 76 -7.84 3.68 2.41
CA MET A 76 -8.48 2.46 1.89
C MET A 76 -9.35 1.78 2.94
N HIS A 77 -8.77 1.47 4.11
CA HIS A 77 -9.49 0.81 5.19
C HIS A 77 -10.61 1.70 5.73
N PHE A 78 -10.41 3.02 5.82
CA PHE A 78 -11.50 3.96 6.17
C PHE A 78 -12.74 3.82 5.28
N CYS A 79 -12.55 3.54 3.98
CA CYS A 79 -13.65 3.25 3.03
C CYS A 79 -14.19 1.81 3.13
N GLY A 80 -13.66 0.99 4.05
CA GLY A 80 -13.96 -0.43 4.25
C GLY A 80 -13.16 -1.39 3.40
N VAL A 81 -12.31 -0.89 2.49
CA VAL A 81 -11.57 -1.77 1.59
C VAL A 81 -10.60 -2.64 2.38
N LYS A 82 -10.68 -3.96 2.17
CA LYS A 82 -9.74 -4.92 2.73
C LYS A 82 -8.40 -4.79 2.02
N VAL A 83 -7.32 -4.55 2.77
CA VAL A 83 -6.01 -4.24 2.20
C VAL A 83 -5.14 -5.50 2.17
N LEU A 84 -4.59 -5.85 1.02
CA LEU A 84 -3.59 -6.91 0.88
C LEU A 84 -2.20 -6.35 1.21
N GLU A 85 -1.27 -7.24 1.56
CA GLU A 85 0.12 -6.86 1.82
C GLU A 85 0.70 -6.08 0.62
N PRO A 86 1.42 -4.98 0.81
CA PRO A 86 1.96 -4.21 -0.30
C PRO A 86 2.96 -5.05 -1.12
N HIS A 87 3.06 -4.76 -2.41
CA HIS A 87 4.15 -5.25 -3.25
C HIS A 87 5.16 -4.12 -3.44
N ILE A 88 6.37 -4.28 -2.92
CA ILE A 88 7.36 -3.22 -2.85
C ILE A 88 8.62 -3.65 -3.59
N CYS A 89 9.00 -2.91 -4.62
CA CYS A 89 10.28 -3.07 -5.29
C CYS A 89 11.23 -1.97 -4.81
N TYR A 90 12.16 -2.32 -3.92
CA TYR A 90 13.10 -1.37 -3.35
C TYR A 90 14.25 -1.03 -4.31
N ALA A 91 14.50 0.27 -4.50
CA ALA A 91 15.62 0.83 -5.25
C ALA A 91 15.90 0.15 -6.62
N PRO A 92 14.90 -0.05 -7.51
CA PRO A 92 15.08 -0.78 -8.77
C PRO A 92 16.10 -0.12 -9.72
N GLU A 93 16.33 1.18 -9.57
CA GLU A 93 17.34 1.95 -10.31
C GLU A 93 18.78 1.62 -9.88
N ASN A 94 18.96 1.12 -8.65
CA ASN A 94 20.27 0.88 -8.04
C ASN A 94 20.65 -0.61 -7.97
N VAL A 95 19.88 -1.49 -8.60
CA VAL A 95 20.13 -2.94 -8.64
C VAL A 95 20.47 -3.41 -10.06
N SER A 96 21.01 -4.63 -10.17
CA SER A 96 21.31 -5.24 -11.46
C SER A 96 20.05 -5.50 -12.28
N GLU A 97 20.21 -5.66 -13.59
CA GLU A 97 19.11 -6.05 -14.48
C GLU A 97 18.48 -7.39 -14.08
N ASP A 98 19.30 -8.36 -13.67
CA ASP A 98 18.81 -9.66 -13.21
C ASP A 98 17.94 -9.52 -11.96
N LYS A 99 18.32 -8.63 -11.02
CA LYS A 99 17.48 -8.33 -9.86
C LYS A 99 16.16 -7.65 -10.24
N ARG A 100 16.15 -6.75 -11.24
CA ARG A 100 14.90 -6.20 -11.77
C ARG A 100 14.01 -7.28 -12.41
N LYS A 101 14.59 -8.24 -13.13
CA LYS A 101 13.85 -9.38 -13.69
C LYS A 101 13.28 -10.28 -12.60
N GLU A 102 14.03 -10.51 -11.51
CA GLU A 102 13.53 -11.22 -10.33
C GLU A 102 12.34 -10.49 -9.70
N MET A 103 12.41 -9.16 -9.52
CA MET A 103 11.28 -8.36 -9.01
C MET A 103 10.02 -8.50 -9.88
N LEU A 104 10.16 -8.40 -11.20
CA LEU A 104 9.05 -8.59 -12.15
C LEU A 104 8.49 -10.01 -12.11
N THR A 105 9.36 -11.01 -11.95
CA THR A 105 8.97 -12.41 -11.82
C THR A 105 8.19 -12.63 -10.53
N ALA A 106 8.69 -12.12 -9.39
CA ALA A 106 8.03 -12.21 -8.11
C ALA A 106 6.63 -11.59 -8.15
N TRP A 107 6.48 -10.42 -8.76
CA TRP A 107 5.16 -9.79 -8.97
C TRP A 107 4.22 -10.68 -9.77
N THR A 108 4.70 -11.19 -10.90
CA THR A 108 3.91 -12.06 -11.79
C THR A 108 3.49 -13.35 -11.09
N GLN A 109 4.35 -13.94 -10.27
CA GLN A 109 4.01 -15.16 -9.53
C GLN A 109 2.97 -14.88 -8.44
N ARG A 110 3.11 -13.80 -7.69
CA ARG A 110 2.13 -13.39 -6.67
C ARG A 110 0.73 -13.20 -7.29
N LEU A 111 0.66 -12.52 -8.43
CA LEU A 111 -0.61 -12.27 -9.13
C LEU A 111 -1.41 -13.54 -9.47
N LYS A 112 -0.75 -14.70 -9.64
CA LYS A 112 -1.44 -15.97 -9.93
C LYS A 112 -2.28 -16.48 -8.77
N THR A 113 -1.93 -16.11 -7.54
CA THR A 113 -2.60 -16.57 -6.31
C THR A 113 -3.21 -15.43 -5.51
N LEU A 114 -3.18 -14.20 -6.03
CA LEU A 114 -3.59 -12.98 -5.32
C LEU A 114 -4.98 -13.10 -4.68
N TRP A 115 -5.95 -13.68 -5.38
CA TRP A 115 -7.33 -13.82 -4.91
C TRP A 115 -7.52 -14.82 -3.76
N LYS A 116 -6.46 -15.53 -3.38
CA LYS A 116 -6.43 -16.46 -2.25
C LYS A 116 -5.65 -15.90 -1.06
N GLU A 117 -5.07 -14.71 -1.20
CA GLU A 117 -4.34 -14.06 -0.10
C GLU A 117 -5.34 -13.52 0.94
N GLU A 118 -4.97 -13.68 2.21
CA GLU A 118 -5.68 -13.02 3.30
C GLU A 118 -5.23 -11.56 3.41
N PRO A 119 -6.17 -10.61 3.61
CA PRO A 119 -5.83 -9.21 3.89
C PRO A 119 -4.97 -9.08 5.15
N ILE A 120 -4.19 -7.99 5.22
CA ILE A 120 -3.50 -7.62 6.45
C ILE A 120 -4.51 -7.20 7.52
N ASP A 121 -4.13 -7.35 8.78
CA ASP A 121 -4.84 -6.67 9.86
C ASP A 121 -4.49 -5.17 9.82
N CYS A 122 -5.39 -4.33 9.30
CA CYS A 122 -5.18 -2.88 9.20
C CYS A 122 -5.28 -2.16 10.58
N SER A 123 -4.71 -2.75 11.62
CA SER A 123 -4.65 -2.22 12.98
C SER A 123 -3.31 -1.54 13.27
N PRO A 124 -3.23 -0.61 14.23
CA PRO A 124 -1.96 0.00 14.65
C PRO A 124 -0.86 -1.02 14.97
N GLU A 125 -1.22 -2.21 15.45
CA GLU A 125 -0.27 -3.27 15.77
C GLU A 125 0.51 -3.75 14.54
N TRP A 126 -0.17 -3.93 13.39
CA TRP A 126 0.52 -4.33 12.16
C TRP A 126 1.54 -3.30 11.69
N TYR A 127 1.22 -2.00 11.85
CA TYR A 127 2.05 -0.91 11.31
C TYR A 127 3.19 -0.48 12.22
N PHE A 128 2.99 -0.55 13.54
CA PHE A 128 3.88 0.12 14.50
C PHE A 128 4.59 -0.84 15.46
N LYS A 129 4.26 -2.13 15.48
CA LYS A 129 4.98 -3.14 16.27
C LYS A 129 5.93 -3.98 15.45
#